data_AF-A0A2X3H9X8-F1
#
_entry.id   AF-A0A2X3H9X8-F1
#
_cell.length_a   1.000
_cell.length_b   1.000
_cell.length_c   1.000
_cell.angle_alpha   90.00
_cell.angle_beta   90.00
_cell.angle_gamma   90.00
#
_symmetry.space_group_name_H-M   'P 1'
#
loop_
_entity.id
_entity.type
_entity.pdbx_description
1 polymer ?
#
loop_
_entity_poly.entity_id
_entity_poly.type
_entity_poly.pdbx_seq_one_letter_code
_entity_poly.pdbx_strand_id
1 'polypeptide(L)'
;MREWLFFRFEEPDKGSENVDYVIEMLGIRKEFSGFVANDNITLQLKQGEIHALLGENGAGKSTLMNVLFGLYEPDGGEIRVRGQKKIFTVQTKQTTLESGWFINILC
;
A
#
# COMPACT_ATOMS: atom_id res chain seq x y z
N MET A 1 23.36 -2.43 -1.40
CA MET A 1 22.79 -1.07 -1.34
C MET A 1 21.29 -1.26 -1.09
N ARG A 2 20.79 -1.03 0.12
CA ARG A 2 19.37 -1.26 0.47
C ARG A 2 18.67 0.08 0.36
N GLU A 3 17.82 0.23 -0.64
CA GLU A 3 16.98 1.41 -0.78
C GLU A 3 15.77 1.26 0.13
N TRP A 4 15.62 2.20 1.06
CA TRP A 4 14.44 2.30 1.92
C TRP A 4 13.41 3.16 1.19
N LEU A 5 12.25 2.58 0.87
CA LEU A 5 11.13 3.30 0.27
C LEU A 5 10.28 3.89 1.40
N PHE A 6 10.34 5.21 1.57
CA PHE A 6 9.60 5.93 2.59
C PHE A 6 8.33 6.54 1.98
N PHE A 7 7.17 6.21 2.53
CA PHE A 7 5.90 6.85 2.18
C PHE A 7 5.55 7.92 3.21
N ARG A 8 5.25 9.13 2.72
CA ARG A 8 4.78 10.26 3.51
C ARG A 8 3.32 10.54 3.13
N PHE A 9 2.42 10.40 4.10
CA PHE A 9 1.00 10.74 3.96
C PHE A 9 0.74 12.09 4.65
N GLU A 10 -0.20 12.88 4.13
CA GLU A 10 -0.61 14.16 4.73
C GLU A 10 -1.17 13.98 6.16
N GLU A 11 -1.04 15.02 6.98
CA GLU A 11 -1.58 15.04 8.34
C GLU A 11 -3.10 14.83 8.34
N PRO A 12 -3.63 14.07 9.31
CA PRO A 12 -5.04 13.75 9.35
C PRO A 12 -5.89 15.00 9.50
N ASP A 13 -7.00 15.04 8.77
CA ASP A 13 -8.09 15.96 9.05
C ASP A 13 -8.65 15.63 10.45
N LYS A 14 -8.72 16.64 11.32
CA LYS A 14 -9.09 16.48 12.73
C LYS A 14 -10.59 16.16 12.85
N GLY A 15 -10.96 14.89 12.63
CA GLY A 15 -12.34 14.46 12.78
C GLY A 15 -12.69 13.02 12.38
N SER A 16 -11.74 12.19 11.94
CA SER A 16 -12.07 10.79 11.60
C SER A 16 -12.09 9.91 12.85
N GLU A 17 -13.26 9.31 13.10
CA GLU A 17 -13.49 8.30 14.13
C GLU A 17 -12.40 7.23 14.10
N ASN A 18 -11.73 7.02 15.23
CA ASN A 18 -10.85 5.90 15.61
C ASN A 18 -10.52 4.87 14.49
N VAL A 19 -9.82 5.31 13.44
CA VAL A 19 -9.39 4.38 12.37
C VAL A 19 -8.05 3.80 12.79
N ASP A 20 -8.09 2.61 13.38
CA ASP A 20 -6.90 1.85 13.78
C ASP A 20 -5.92 1.65 12.61
N TYR A 21 -6.44 1.52 11.38
CA TYR A 21 -5.67 1.19 10.18
C TYR A 21 -5.37 2.42 9.31
N VAL A 22 -4.08 2.69 9.09
CA VAL A 22 -3.61 3.76 8.20
C VAL A 22 -3.67 3.34 6.74
N ILE A 23 -3.48 2.05 6.45
CA ILE A 23 -3.57 1.45 5.11
C ILE A 23 -4.36 0.15 5.23
N GLU A 24 -5.32 -0.04 4.33
CA GLU A 24 -6.01 -1.31 4.15
C GLU A 24 -6.03 -1.67 2.67
N MET A 25 -5.53 -2.84 2.34
CA MET A 25 -5.64 -3.50 1.05
C MET A 25 -6.60 -4.66 1.26
N LEU A 26 -7.80 -4.62 0.68
CA LEU A 26 -8.86 -5.58 0.98
C LEU A 26 -9.17 -6.41 -0.26
N GLY A 27 -8.89 -7.71 -0.19
CA GLY A 27 -9.19 -8.67 -1.26
C GLY A 27 -8.48 -8.36 -2.59
N ILE A 28 -7.24 -7.86 -2.53
CA ILE A 28 -6.49 -7.44 -3.70
C ILE A 28 -6.20 -8.62 -4.61
N ARG A 29 -6.63 -8.49 -5.87
CA ARG A 29 -6.29 -9.39 -6.95
C ARG A 29 -5.48 -8.65 -8.01
N LYS A 30 -4.39 -9.27 -8.48
CA LYS A 30 -3.60 -8.79 -9.61
C LYS A 30 -3.20 -9.95 -10.50
N GLU A 31 -3.49 -9.83 -11.78
CA GLU A 31 -3.21 -10.81 -12.82
C GLU A 31 -2.42 -10.15 -13.97
N PHE A 32 -1.48 -10.91 -14.54
CA PHE A 32 -0.72 -10.51 -15.72
C PHE A 32 -0.81 -11.63 -16.75
N SER A 33 -1.35 -11.33 -17.93
CA SER A 33 -1.29 -12.17 -19.14
C SER A 33 -1.38 -13.69 -18.88
N GLY A 34 -2.39 -14.13 -18.11
CA GLY A 34 -2.65 -15.54 -17.82
C GLY A 34 -2.01 -16.11 -16.55
N PHE A 35 -1.33 -15.28 -15.73
CA PHE A 35 -0.82 -15.68 -14.42
C PHE A 35 -1.29 -14.72 -13.31
N VAL A 36 -1.80 -15.29 -12.23
CA VAL A 36 -2.30 -14.54 -11.06
C VAL A 36 -1.15 -14.29 -10.08
N ALA A 37 -0.73 -13.04 -9.96
CA ALA A 37 0.37 -12.64 -9.08
C ALA A 37 -0.09 -12.39 -7.64
N ASN A 38 -1.31 -11.89 -7.45
CA ASN A 38 -1.95 -11.77 -6.14
C ASN A 38 -3.40 -12.24 -6.28
N ASP A 39 -3.85 -13.10 -5.37
CA ASP A 39 -5.21 -13.61 -5.37
C ASP A 39 -5.86 -13.39 -4.01
N ASN A 40 -6.86 -12.50 -3.97
CA ASN A 40 -7.64 -12.17 -2.77
C ASN A 40 -6.79 -11.84 -1.52
N ILE A 41 -5.74 -11.03 -1.70
CA ILE A 41 -4.80 -10.68 -0.63
C ILE A 41 -5.37 -9.53 0.22
N THR A 42 -5.39 -9.73 1.54
CA THR A 42 -5.74 -8.66 2.51
C THR A 42 -4.54 -8.30 3.37
N LEU A 43 -4.22 -7.00 3.43
CA LEU A 43 -3.17 -6.44 4.26
C LEU A 43 -3.69 -5.18 4.96
N GLN A 44 -3.59 -5.13 6.27
CA GLN A 44 -4.04 -3.99 7.07
C GLN A 44 -2.90 -3.55 7.98
N LEU A 45 -2.55 -2.27 7.93
CA LEU A 45 -1.43 -1.70 8.66
C LEU A 45 -1.94 -0.67 9.66
N LYS A 46 -1.62 -0.83 10.95
CA LYS A 46 -1.97 0.18 11.96
C LYS A 46 -0.94 1.30 12.05
N GLN A 47 -1.37 2.42 12.64
CA GLN A 47 -0.45 3.54 12.89
C GLN A 47 0.72 3.10 13.78
N GLY A 48 1.95 3.39 13.33
CA GLY A 48 3.17 3.09 14.08
C GLY A 48 3.67 1.65 13.95
N GLU A 49 2.96 0.79 13.21
CA GLU A 49 3.42 -0.57 12.93
C GLU A 49 4.42 -0.62 11.78
N ILE A 50 5.29 -1.64 11.82
CA ILE A 50 6.20 -2.00 10.74
C ILE A 50 5.85 -3.42 10.34
N HIS A 51 5.49 -3.61 9.07
CA HIS A 51 5.19 -4.93 8.51
C HIS A 51 6.33 -5.36 7.60
N ALA A 52 6.70 -6.64 7.69
CA ALA A 52 7.64 -7.28 6.79
C ALA A 52 6.88 -8.25 5.88
N LEU A 53 7.02 -8.08 4.56
CA LEU A 53 6.51 -9.06 3.60
C LEU A 53 7.56 -10.13 3.35
N LEU A 54 7.29 -11.35 3.79
CA LEU A 54 8.17 -12.49 3.62
C LEU A 54 7.57 -13.51 2.66
N GLY A 55 8.42 -14.17 1.87
CA GLY A 55 8.01 -15.19 0.91
C GLY A 55 9.07 -15.40 -0.16
N GLU A 56 8.92 -16.45 -0.96
CA GLU A 56 9.86 -16.79 -2.03
C GLU A 56 9.83 -15.78 -3.19
N ASN A 57 10.85 -15.84 -4.05
CA ASN A 57 10.85 -15.09 -5.30
C ASN A 57 9.68 -15.57 -6.17
N GLY A 58 8.90 -14.62 -6.70
CA GLY A 58 7.69 -14.94 -7.47
C GLY A 58 6.40 -15.07 -6.64
N ALA A 59 6.46 -14.99 -5.30
CA ALA A 59 5.27 -15.06 -4.44
C ALA A 59 4.34 -13.82 -4.51
N GLY A 60 4.62 -12.85 -5.38
CA GLY A 60 3.75 -11.68 -5.57
C GLY A 60 3.97 -10.51 -4.60
N LYS A 61 5.05 -10.51 -3.79
CA LYS A 61 5.36 -9.43 -2.82
C LYS A 61 5.56 -8.07 -3.49
N SER A 62 6.47 -8.02 -4.48
CA SER A 62 6.75 -6.79 -5.23
C SER A 62 5.54 -6.34 -6.04
N THR A 63 4.72 -7.28 -6.53
CA THR A 63 3.46 -6.97 -7.19
C THR A 63 2.48 -6.30 -6.24
N LEU A 64 2.29 -6.85 -5.04
CA LEU A 64 1.41 -6.28 -4.02
C LEU A 64 1.87 -4.87 -3.64
N MET A 65 3.18 -4.66 -3.49
CA MET A 65 3.76 -3.34 -3.24
C MET A 65 3.52 -2.37 -4.40
N ASN A 66 3.72 -2.80 -5.64
CA ASN A 66 3.45 -1.96 -6.81
C ASN A 66 1.96 -1.58 -6.91
N VAL A 67 1.05 -2.47 -6.49
CA VAL A 67 -0.38 -2.14 -6.36
C VAL A 67 -0.62 -1.11 -5.26
N LEU A 68 -0.02 -1.29 -4.07
CA LEU A 68 -0.11 -0.32 -2.97
C LEU A 68 0.42 1.07 -3.39
N PHE A 69 1.48 1.10 -4.20
CA PHE A 69 2.11 2.34 -4.66
C PHE A 69 1.41 2.97 -5.86
N GLY A 70 0.31 2.38 -6.33
CA GLY A 70 -0.43 2.86 -7.49
C GLY A 70 0.33 2.73 -8.81
N LEU A 71 1.39 1.91 -8.86
CA LEU A 71 2.12 1.59 -10.09
C LEU A 71 1.33 0.57 -10.94
N TYR A 72 0.54 -0.28 -10.28
CA TYR A 72 -0.43 -1.15 -10.91
C TYR A 72 -1.82 -0.93 -10.34
N GLU A 73 -2.82 -0.86 -11.21
CA GLU A 73 -4.22 -0.92 -10.79
C GLU A 73 -4.54 -2.37 -10.39
N PRO A 74 -5.16 -2.60 -9.21
CA PRO A 74 -5.64 -3.92 -8.86
C PRO A 74 -6.76 -4.34 -9.81
N ASP A 75 -6.76 -5.61 -10.23
CA ASP A 75 -7.83 -6.16 -11.07
C ASP A 75 -9.07 -6.55 -10.24
N GLY A 76 -8.95 -6.52 -8.90
CA GLY A 76 -10.04 -6.72 -7.96
C GLY A 76 -9.67 -6.29 -6.54
N GLY A 77 -10.68 -6.09 -5.70
CA GLY A 77 -10.54 -5.58 -4.34
C GLY A 77 -10.52 -4.05 -4.27
N GLU A 78 -10.11 -3.51 -3.13
CA GLU A 78 -9.98 -2.07 -2.93
C GLU A 78 -8.88 -1.70 -1.95
N ILE A 79 -8.37 -0.48 -2.08
CA ILE A 79 -7.39 0.10 -1.17
C ILE A 79 -8.05 1.27 -0.43
N ARG A 80 -7.90 1.30 0.89
CA ARG A 80 -8.34 2.39 1.76
C ARG A 80 -7.13 2.99 2.47
N VAL A 81 -7.14 4.31 2.60
CA VAL A 81 -6.18 5.05 3.41
C VAL A 81 -6.96 5.76 4.49
N ARG A 82 -6.69 5.42 5.75
CA ARG A 82 -7.45 5.91 6.93
C ARG A 82 -8.96 5.76 6.74
N GLY A 83 -9.40 4.56 6.34
CA GLY A 83 -10.81 4.23 6.12
C GLY A 83 -11.44 4.83 4.86
N GLN A 84 -10.76 5.74 4.16
CA GLN A 84 -11.26 6.31 2.92
C GLN A 84 -10.81 5.48 1.71
N LYS A 85 -11.77 5.01 0.91
CA LYS A 85 -11.48 4.33 -0.35
C LYS A 85 -10.70 5.27 -1.28
N LYS A 86 -9.55 4.80 -1.76
CA LYS A 86 -8.71 5.52 -2.72
C LYS A 86 -8.60 4.69 -4.00
N ILE A 87 -8.88 5.35 -5.12
CA ILE A 87 -8.55 4.86 -6.44
C ILE A 87 -7.22 5.52 -6.80
N PHE A 88 -6.15 4.74 -6.81
CA PHE A 88 -4.84 5.24 -7.24
C PHE A 88 -4.81 5.23 -8.77
N THR A 89 -5.22 6.34 -9.39
CA THR A 89 -4.90 6.58 -10.79
C THR A 89 -3.42 6.94 -10.87
N VAL A 90 -2.69 6.36 -11.82
CA VAL A 90 -1.29 6.69 -12.11
C VAL A 90 -1.15 8.20 -12.35
N GLN A 91 -0.92 8.96 -11.29
CA GLN A 91 -0.43 10.32 -11.32
C GLN A 91 0.77 10.34 -10.39
N THR A 92 1.94 10.15 -10.98
CA THR A 92 3.23 10.37 -10.36
C THR A 92 3.31 11.78 -9.78
N LYS A 93 3.03 11.91 -8.49
CA LYS A 93 3.59 12.98 -7.67
C LYS A 93 4.41 12.35 -6.56
N GLN A 94 5.69 12.11 -6.86
CA GLN A 94 6.72 12.06 -5.83
C GLN A 94 6.81 13.47 -5.23
N THR A 95 5.93 13.81 -4.29
CA THR A 95 5.99 15.09 -3.61
C THR A 95 6.97 14.97 -2.44
N THR A 96 8.23 15.28 -2.75
CA THR A 96 9.25 15.66 -1.76
C THR A 96 8.86 16.99 -1.14
N LEU A 97 8.35 17.02 0.10
CA LEU A 97 8.32 18.23 0.93
C LEU A 97 8.53 17.90 2.41
N GLU A 98 9.45 18.64 3.01
CA GLU A 98 10.10 18.52 4.32
C GLU A 98 9.13 18.31 5.51
N SER A 99 9.61 17.57 6.53
CA SER A 99 8.93 17.21 7.80
C SER A 99 7.58 16.47 7.69
N GLY A 100 7.56 15.16 7.95
CA GLY A 100 6.29 14.41 8.03
C GLY A 100 6.46 12.89 8.21
N TRP A 101 5.54 12.32 8.98
CA TRP A 101 5.35 10.93 9.44
C TRP A 101 5.73 9.83 8.42
N PHE A 102 6.40 8.76 8.88
CA PHE A 102 6.92 7.68 8.05
C PHE A 102 6.15 6.37 8.25
N ILE A 103 5.75 5.73 7.15
CA ILE A 103 5.35 4.31 7.14
C ILE A 103 6.53 3.50 6.58
N ASN A 104 7.03 2.56 7.37
CA ASN A 104 8.16 1.71 6.98
C ASN A 104 7.64 0.31 6.63
N ILE A 105 7.74 -0.09 5.36
CA ILE A 105 7.48 -1.46 4.90
C ILE A 105 8.81 -2.06 4.45
N LEU A 106 9.15 -3.23 5.00
CA LEU A 106 10.35 -3.96 4.62
C LEU A 106 9.97 -5.15 3.73
N CYS A 107 10.57 -5.24 2.54
CA CYS A 107 10.47 -6.38 1.62
C CYS A 107 11.81 -7.12 1.55
#